data_AF-U2DS53-F1
#
_entry.id   AF-U2DS53-F1
#
_cell.length_a   1.000
_cell.length_b   1.000
_cell.length_c   1.000
_cell.angle_alpha   90.00
_cell.angle_beta   90.00
_cell.angle_gamma   90.00
#
_symmetry.space_group_name_H-M   'P 1'
#
loop_
_entity.id
_entity.type
_entity.pdbx_description
1 polymer ?
#
loop_
_entity_poly.entity_id
_entity_poly.type
_entity_poly.pdbx_seq_one_letter_code
_entity_poly.pdbx_strand_id
1 'polypeptide(L)' 'MLLQKIQNIELSDLNGNTVSLKDFRGKNTLIFMWASW' A
#
# COMPACT_ATOMS: atom_id res chain seq x y z
N MET A 1 -8.86 3.99 -11.34
CA MET A 1 -7.73 3.20 -10.78
C MET A 1 -8.02 2.88 -9.31
N LEU A 2 -7.82 1.64 -8.86
CA LEU A 2 -8.17 1.17 -7.49
C LEU A 2 -7.66 2.11 -6.38
N LEU A 3 -6.41 2.57 -6.50
CA LEU A 3 -5.75 3.44 -5.52
C LEU A 3 -6.40 4.84 -5.34
N GLN A 4 -7.28 5.26 -6.25
CA GLN A 4 -8.03 6.51 -6.12
C GLN A 4 -9.33 6.35 -5.33
N LYS A 5 -9.88 5.13 -5.27
CA LYS A 5 -11.18 4.83 -4.66
C LYS A 5 -11.07 4.22 -3.26
N ILE A 6 -9.97 3.51 -2.98
CA ILE A 6 -9.71 2.92 -1.67
C ILE A 6 -9.34 4.01 -0.65
N GLN A 7 -9.79 3.81 0.59
CA GLN A 7 -9.32 4.61 1.72
C GLN A 7 -7.80 4.53 1.83
N ASN A 8 -7.17 5.61 2.27
CA ASN A 8 -5.74 5.59 2.55
C ASN A 8 -5.45 4.64 3.72
N ILE A 9 -4.48 3.75 3.53
CA ILE A 9 -3.99 2.82 4.55
C ILE A 9 -2.52 3.13 4.76
N GLU A 10 -2.10 3.10 6.02
CA GLU A 10 -0.71 3.26 6.44
C GLU A 10 -0.23 1.97 7.10
N LEU A 11 0.95 1.52 6.71
CA LEU A 11 1.58 0.31 7.22
C LEU A 11 3.06 0.58 7.46
N SER A 12 3.67 -0.14 8.39
CA SER A 12 5.12 -0.15 8.56
C SER A 12 5.75 -1.02 7.47
N ASP A 13 6.81 -0.52 6.84
CA ASP A 13 7.68 -1.33 5.99
C ASP A 13 8.63 -2.21 6.84
N LEU A 14 9.49 -2.98 6.16
CA LEU A 14 10.46 -3.87 6.81
C LEU A 14 11.55 -3.13 7.61
N ASN A 15 11.71 -1.83 7.38
CA ASN A 15 12.67 -0.98 8.07
C ASN A 15 12.02 -0.17 9.20
N GLY A 16 10.71 -0.33 9.43
CA GLY A 16 9.95 0.43 10.43
C GLY A 16 9.49 1.81 9.97
N ASN A 17 9.66 2.17 8.69
CA ASN A 17 9.12 3.42 8.17
C ASN A 17 7.62 3.29 7.93
N THR A 18 6.87 4.35 8.20
CA THR A 18 5.45 4.43 7.80
C THR A 18 5.35 4.68 6.30
N VAL A 19 4.60 3.81 5.61
CA VAL A 19 4.33 3.91 4.18
C VAL A 19 2.83 4.03 3.96
N SER A 20 2.43 4.90 3.03
CA SER A 20 1.04 5.23 2.74
C SER A 20 0.63 4.78 1.33
N LEU A 21 -0.62 4.32 1.14
CA LEU A 21 -1.13 4.05 -0.22
C LEU A 21 -1.10 5.30 -1.13
N LYS A 22 -1.12 6.50 -0.54
CA LYS A 22 -0.94 7.78 -1.27
C LYS A 22 0.38 7.86 -2.02
N ASP A 23 1.46 7.26 -1.51
CA ASP A 23 2.82 7.33 -2.08
C ASP A 23 2.94 6.61 -3.44
N PHE A 24 1.93 5.78 -3.76
CA PHE A 24 1.85 4.98 -4.97
C PHE A 24 0.80 5.47 -5.98
N ARG A 25 0.07 6.54 -5.68
CA ARG A 25 -0.91 7.10 -6.62
C ARG A 25 -0.21 7.58 -7.91
N GLY A 26 -0.83 7.29 -9.06
CA GLY A 26 -0.26 7.60 -10.38
C GLY A 26 0.76 6.56 -10.89
N LYS A 27 1.10 5.54 -10.08
CA LYS A 27 1.96 4.42 -10.49
C LYS A 27 1.13 3.15 -10.72
N ASN A 28 1.58 2.30 -11.64
CA ASN A 28 1.08 0.94 -11.74
C ASN A 28 1.50 0.16 -10.48
N THR A 29 0.53 -0.22 -9.66
CA THR A 29 0.78 -0.75 -8.32
C THR A 29 -0.04 -2.01 -8.11
N LEU A 30 0.61 -3.08 -7.63
CA LEU A 30 -0.01 -4.32 -7.21
C LEU A 30 -0.16 -4.31 -5.69
N ILE A 31 -1.35 -4.59 -5.19
CA ILE A 31 -1.58 -4.89 -3.78
C ILE A 31 -1.58 -6.41 -3.64
N PHE A 32 -0.63 -6.94 -2.88
CA PHE A 32 -0.48 -8.38 -2.64
C PHE A 32 -0.66 -8.66 -1.15
N MET A 33 -1.79 -9.26 -0.79
CA MET A 33 -2.09 -9.70 0.57
C MET A 33 -1.80 -11.19 0.69
N TRP A 34 -0.99 -11.57 1.67
CA TRP A 34 -0.61 -12.97 1.91
C TRP A 34 -0.31 -13.20 3.39
N ALA A 35 -0.29 -14.47 3.78
CA ALA A 35 0.21 -14.93 5.06
C ALA A 35 0.85 -16.32 4.88
N SER A 36 1.72 -16.71 5.81
CA SER A 36 2.49 -17.95 5.73
C SER A 36 1.76 -19.20 6.25
N TRP A 37 0.56 -19.03 6.80
CA TRP A 37 -0.21 -20.07 7.48
C TRP A 37 -1.32 -20.61 6.59
#